data_AF-A0AAD2A4L4-F1
#
_entry.id   AF-A0AAD2A4L4-F1
#
_cell.length_a   1.000
_cell.length_b   1.000
_cell.length_c   1.000
_cell.angle_alpha   90.00
_cell.angle_beta   90.00
_cell.angle_gamma   90.00
#
_symmetry.space_group_name_H-M   'P 1'
#
loop_
_entity.id
_entity.type
_entity.pdbx_description
1 polymer ?
#
loop_
_entity_poly.entity_id
_entity_poly.type
_entity_poly.pdbx_seq_one_letter_code
_entity_poly.pdbx_strand_id
1 'polypeptide(L)'
;MAVGRDLKGRNNNAVSVIGDGAMTSGQAYEVMNNAGYLDSEMIVILNDNKQVSLPTANLDGPILPVGALSSTLSRLRSNRPLRELREVAKGVTKQIGGSMHNLAAKVDEYARGLISGSRSSLFEELGLY
;
A
#
# COMPACT_ATOMS: atom_id res chain seq x y z
N MET A 1 -3.88 9.26 15.32
CA MET A 1 -3.44 8.20 16.25
C MET A 1 -1.92 8.05 16.26
N ALA A 2 -1.25 7.86 15.11
CA ALA A 2 0.22 7.73 15.03
C ALA A 2 0.97 8.94 15.65
N VAL A 3 0.70 10.16 15.18
CA VAL A 3 1.23 11.39 15.79
C VAL A 3 0.99 11.46 17.30
N GLY A 4 -0.21 11.09 17.75
CA GLY A 4 -0.56 11.11 19.17
C GLY A 4 0.17 10.04 20.00
N ARG A 5 0.56 8.91 19.39
CA ARG A 5 1.46 7.92 20.00
C ARG A 5 2.86 8.51 20.14
N ASP A 6 3.37 9.15 19.09
CA ASP A 6 4.73 9.71 19.04
C ASP A 6 4.88 10.82 20.08
N LEU A 7 3.89 11.72 20.17
CA LEU A 7 3.82 12.76 21.21
C LEU A 7 3.77 12.20 22.64
N LYS A 8 3.29 10.96 22.82
CA LYS A 8 3.24 10.28 24.12
C LYS A 8 4.45 9.37 24.38
N GLY A 9 5.43 9.33 23.48
CA GLY A 9 6.61 8.47 23.61
C GLY A 9 6.28 6.98 23.63
N ARG A 10 5.18 6.57 22.99
CA ARG A 10 4.73 5.17 22.95
C ARG A 10 5.22 4.49 21.68
N ASN A 11 5.25 3.17 21.69
CA ASN A 11 5.74 2.33 20.59
C ASN A 11 4.70 1.35 20.05
N ASN A 12 3.41 1.61 20.28
CA ASN A 12 2.35 0.76 19.76
C ASN A 12 2.11 0.98 18.25
N ASN A 13 1.59 -0.02 17.55
CA ASN A 13 1.28 0.13 16.13
C ASN A 13 -0.02 0.94 15.93
N ALA A 14 -0.03 1.83 14.95
CA ALA A 14 -1.25 2.49 14.46
C ALA A 14 -1.62 1.84 13.12
N VAL A 15 -2.77 1.15 13.08
CA VAL A 15 -3.21 0.41 11.89
C VAL A 15 -4.53 0.99 11.38
N SER A 16 -4.59 1.32 10.10
CA SER A 16 -5.79 1.76 9.40
C SER A 16 -6.18 0.74 8.34
N VAL A 17 -7.46 0.34 8.31
CA VAL A 17 -8.00 -0.52 7.24
C VAL A 17 -8.99 0.32 6.44
N ILE A 18 -8.74 0.50 5.15
CA ILE A 18 -9.53 1.35 4.26
C ILE A 18 -10.04 0.53 3.08
N GLY A 19 -11.30 0.74 2.68
CA GLY A 19 -11.87 0.11 1.49
C GLY A 19 -11.58 0.88 0.20
N ASP A 20 -11.61 0.21 -0.95
CA ASP A 20 -11.51 0.81 -2.29
C ASP A 20 -12.59 1.87 -2.56
N GLY A 21 -13.82 1.65 -2.06
CA GLY A 21 -14.88 2.66 -2.10
C GLY A 21 -14.56 3.92 -1.29
N ALA A 22 -13.96 3.76 -0.10
CA ALA A 22 -13.60 4.88 0.77
C ALA A 22 -12.43 5.72 0.20
N MET A 23 -11.54 5.09 -0.57
CA MET A 23 -10.46 5.74 -1.31
C MET A 23 -10.93 6.73 -2.38
N THR A 24 -12.22 6.71 -2.74
CA THR A 24 -12.80 7.72 -3.64
C THR A 24 -13.05 9.07 -2.94
N SER A 25 -13.05 9.10 -1.60
CA SER A 25 -13.29 10.31 -0.82
C SER A 25 -12.06 11.22 -0.81
N GLY A 26 -12.27 12.53 -1.01
CA GLY A 26 -11.19 13.52 -0.95
C GLY A 26 -10.41 13.51 0.37
N GLN A 27 -11.08 13.19 1.48
CA GLN A 27 -10.44 13.08 2.80
C GLN A 27 -9.37 11.97 2.86
N ALA A 28 -9.53 10.89 2.09
CA ALA A 28 -8.51 9.85 2.01
C ALA A 28 -7.22 10.39 1.38
N TYR A 29 -7.33 11.22 0.34
CA TYR A 29 -6.19 11.89 -0.28
C TYR A 29 -5.51 12.89 0.65
N GLU A 30 -6.29 13.71 1.34
CA GLU A 30 -5.77 14.67 2.32
C GLU A 30 -5.01 13.97 3.43
N VAL A 31 -5.56 12.87 3.97
CA VAL A 31 -4.90 12.07 5.00
C VAL A 31 -3.64 11.40 4.49
N MET A 32 -3.62 10.82 3.29
CA MET A 32 -2.41 10.20 2.72
C MET A 32 -1.30 11.22 2.51
N ASN A 33 -1.64 12.39 1.95
CA ASN A 33 -0.68 13.47 1.76
C ASN A 33 -0.12 13.98 3.10
N ASN A 34 -0.97 14.13 4.11
CA ASN A 34 -0.56 14.55 5.44
C ASN A 34 0.25 13.46 6.17
N ALA A 35 -0.06 12.18 5.96
CA ALA A 35 0.68 11.06 6.54
C ALA A 35 2.12 11.02 6.02
N GLY A 36 2.32 11.21 4.71
CA GLY A 36 3.65 11.32 4.12
C GLY A 36 4.42 12.56 4.61
N TYR A 37 3.75 13.70 4.72
CA TYR A 37 4.38 14.93 5.25
C TYR A 37 4.84 14.80 6.71
N LEU A 38 4.03 14.15 7.55
CA LEU A 38 4.31 14.00 8.98
C LEU A 38 5.27 12.85 9.31
N ASP A 39 5.66 12.04 8.32
CA ASP A 39 6.56 10.89 8.44
C ASP A 39 6.26 10.01 9.67
N SER A 40 4.97 9.82 9.96
CA SER A 40 4.51 9.14 11.17
C SER A 40 4.35 7.65 10.90
N GLU A 41 5.02 6.80 11.69
CA GLU A 41 4.99 5.35 11.47
C GLU A 41 3.58 4.78 11.65
N MET A 42 2.93 4.35 10.56
CA MET A 42 1.63 3.72 10.58
C MET A 42 1.47 2.69 9.47
N ILE A 43 0.60 1.71 9.69
CA ILE A 43 0.31 0.65 8.74
C ILE A 43 -1.06 0.95 8.11
N VAL A 44 -1.11 1.00 6.78
CA VAL A 44 -2.35 1.15 6.02
C VAL A 44 -2.62 -0.14 5.25
N ILE A 45 -3.80 -0.71 5.45
CA ILE A 45 -4.27 -1.89 4.73
C ILE A 45 -5.41 -1.45 3.81
N LEU A 46 -5.17 -1.51 2.51
CA LEU A 46 -6.22 -1.31 1.50
C LEU A 46 -6.95 -2.63 1.24
N ASN A 47 -8.21 -2.70 1.64
CA ASN A 47 -9.13 -3.78 1.32
C ASN A 47 -9.88 -3.49 0.00
N ASP A 48 -9.33 -3.99 -1.10
CA ASP A 48 -9.93 -3.91 -2.44
C ASP A 48 -10.75 -5.16 -2.73
N ASN A 49 -12.05 -5.12 -2.40
CA ASN A 49 -13.01 -6.18 -2.72
C ASN A 49 -13.90 -5.85 -3.92
N LYS A 50 -13.71 -4.69 -4.58
CA LYS A 50 -14.54 -4.18 -5.69
C LYS A 50 -16.02 -4.07 -5.37
N GLN A 51 -16.36 -3.89 -4.09
CA GLN A 51 -17.74 -3.76 -3.64
C GLN A 51 -17.90 -2.44 -2.89
N VAL A 52 -18.97 -1.73 -3.23
CA VAL A 52 -19.46 -0.60 -2.45
C VAL A 52 -20.75 -1.02 -1.77
N SER A 53 -21.10 -0.42 -0.64
CA SER A 53 -22.35 -0.74 0.08
C SER A 53 -23.63 -0.39 -0.68
N LEU A 54 -23.52 0.30 -1.82
CA LEU A 54 -24.63 0.59 -2.72
C LEU A 54 -24.97 -0.68 -3.52
N PRO A 55 -26.25 -0.88 -3.91
CA PRO A 55 -26.64 -1.99 -4.76
C PRO A 55 -25.80 -1.97 -6.04
N THR A 56 -24.89 -2.94 -6.16
CA THR A 56 -24.12 -3.18 -7.39
C THR A 56 -24.89 -4.11 -8.32
N ALA A 57 -26.19 -4.33 -8.11
CA ALA A 57 -27.04 -5.11 -8.99
C ALA A 57 -28.36 -4.35 -9.23
N ASN A 58 -28.60 -3.99 -10.49
CA ASN A 58 -29.90 -3.54 -10.97
C ASN A 58 -30.54 -4.66 -11.81
N LEU A 59 -31.78 -4.44 -12.30
CA LEU A 59 -32.49 -5.36 -13.20
C LEU A 59 -31.69 -5.79 -14.45
N ASP A 60 -30.65 -5.02 -14.83
CA ASP A 60 -29.82 -5.26 -16.02
C ASP A 60 -28.41 -5.82 -15.74
N GLY A 61 -28.10 -6.21 -14.49
CA GLY A 61 -26.83 -6.88 -14.13
C GLY A 61 -25.90 -6.07 -13.19
N PRO A 62 -24.66 -6.56 -12.96
CA PRO A 62 -23.76 -6.00 -11.96
C PRO A 62 -23.11 -4.68 -12.38
N ILE A 63 -23.24 -3.65 -11.55
CA ILE A 63 -22.59 -2.34 -11.68
C ILE A 63 -21.21 -2.43 -11.05
N LEU A 64 -20.17 -2.23 -11.86
CA LEU A 64 -18.80 -2.11 -11.37
C LEU A 64 -18.66 -0.81 -10.55
N PRO A 65 -17.88 -0.80 -9.46
CA PRO A 65 -17.58 0.42 -8.71
C PRO A 65 -17.09 1.52 -9.67
N VAL A 66 -17.84 2.61 -9.73
CA VAL A 66 -17.51 3.75 -10.59
C VAL A 66 -16.37 4.56 -9.98
N GLY A 67 -15.32 4.79 -10.75
CA GLY A 67 -14.23 5.69 -10.35
C GLY A 67 -12.93 5.40 -11.10
N ALA A 68 -12.29 6.45 -11.62
CA ALA A 68 -10.99 6.37 -12.29
C ALA A 68 -9.92 5.65 -11.43
N LEU A 69 -10.06 5.75 -10.11
CA LEU A 69 -9.21 5.14 -9.09
C LEU A 69 -9.30 3.61 -9.03
N SER A 70 -10.47 3.03 -9.31
CA SER A 70 -10.64 1.57 -9.40
C SER A 70 -9.75 0.98 -10.50
N SER A 71 -9.56 1.74 -11.59
CA SER A 71 -8.67 1.35 -12.70
C SER A 71 -7.18 1.46 -12.33
N THR A 72 -6.78 2.49 -11.57
CA THR A 72 -5.40 2.67 -11.08
C THR A 72 -5.04 1.64 -10.00
N LEU A 73 -5.95 1.33 -9.07
CA LEU A 73 -5.78 0.27 -8.08
C LEU A 73 -5.71 -1.12 -8.74
N SER A 74 -6.58 -1.38 -9.73
CA SER A 74 -6.51 -2.60 -10.53
C SER A 74 -5.19 -2.73 -11.29
N ARG A 75 -4.63 -1.63 -11.79
CA ARG A 75 -3.30 -1.61 -12.44
C ARG A 75 -2.18 -1.92 -11.45
N LEU A 76 -2.19 -1.31 -10.26
CA LEU A 76 -1.23 -1.61 -9.18
C LEU A 76 -1.26 -3.10 -8.79
N ARG A 77 -2.45 -3.67 -8.64
CA ARG A 77 -2.64 -5.11 -8.36
C ARG A 77 -2.13 -6.01 -9.48
N SER A 78 -2.13 -5.50 -10.72
CA SER A 78 -1.75 -6.24 -11.93
C SER A 78 -0.28 -6.11 -12.32
N ASN A 79 0.56 -5.44 -11.52
CA ASN A 79 2.00 -5.31 -11.78
C ASN A 79 2.71 -6.68 -11.74
N ARG A 80 2.71 -7.37 -12.89
CA ARG A 80 3.53 -8.56 -13.18
C ARG A 80 5.00 -8.43 -12.74
N PRO A 81 5.68 -7.28 -12.91
CA PRO A 81 7.08 -7.16 -12.48
C PRO A 81 7.28 -7.24 -10.96
N LEU A 82 6.30 -6.83 -10.13
CA LEU A 82 6.41 -6.97 -8.66
C LEU A 82 6.25 -8.42 -8.22
N ARG A 83 5.42 -9.20 -8.92
CA ARG A 83 5.29 -10.65 -8.69
C ARG A 83 6.56 -11.39 -9.11
N GLU A 84 7.12 -11.07 -10.28
CA GLU A 84 8.36 -11.68 -10.76
C GLU A 84 9.53 -11.36 -9.84
N LEU A 85 9.67 -10.11 -9.39
CA LEU A 85 10.69 -9.70 -8.44
C LEU A 85 10.54 -10.41 -7.09
N ARG A 86 9.31 -10.57 -6.58
CA ARG A 86 9.04 -11.27 -5.31
C ARG A 86 9.35 -12.76 -5.39
N GLU A 87 9.15 -13.40 -6.54
CA GLU A 87 9.52 -14.80 -6.75
C GLU A 87 11.04 -14.98 -6.88
N VAL A 88 11.74 -14.04 -7.54
CA VAL A 88 13.21 -14.02 -7.59
C VAL A 88 13.79 -13.79 -6.19
N ALA A 89 13.25 -12.82 -5.44
CA ALA A 89 13.68 -12.53 -4.07
C ALA A 89 13.49 -13.73 -3.13
N LYS A 90 12.37 -14.46 -3.23
CA LYS A 90 12.14 -15.72 -2.51
C LYS A 90 13.13 -16.81 -2.88
N GLY A 91 13.50 -16.91 -4.16
CA GLY A 91 14.51 -17.85 -4.65
C GLY A 91 15.89 -17.58 -4.04
N VAL A 92 16.28 -16.31 -4.01
CA VAL A 92 17.55 -15.84 -3.43
C VAL A 92 17.58 -16.00 -1.91
N THR A 93 16.49 -15.67 -1.19
CA THR A 93 16.43 -15.85 0.27
C THR A 93 16.47 -17.31 0.70
N LYS A 94 15.88 -18.24 -0.08
CA LYS A 94 16.03 -19.69 0.15
C LYS A 94 17.47 -20.17 -0.01
N GLN A 95 18.25 -19.52 -0.86
CA GLN A 95 19.65 -19.88 -1.13
C GLN A 95 20.63 -19.29 -0.10
N ILE A 96 20.27 -18.17 0.55
CA ILE A 96 21.18 -17.39 1.41
C ILE A 96 21.13 -17.79 2.89
N GLY A 97 20.16 -18.58 3.35
CA GLY A 97 20.25 -19.34 4.61
C GLY A 97 20.68 -18.58 5.88
N GLY A 98 19.70 -18.20 6.71
CA GLY A 98 19.81 -18.19 8.17
C GLY A 98 20.54 -17.03 8.87
N SER A 99 21.68 -16.53 8.36
CA SER A 99 22.60 -15.77 9.23
C SER A 99 22.78 -14.27 8.93
N MET A 100 22.04 -13.69 7.98
CA MET A 100 22.17 -12.27 7.59
C MET A 100 20.83 -11.51 7.47
N HIS A 101 19.86 -11.80 8.34
CA HIS A 101 18.52 -11.18 8.28
C HIS A 101 18.56 -9.64 8.29
N ASN A 102 19.41 -9.01 9.11
CA ASN A 102 19.48 -7.54 9.20
C ASN A 102 20.13 -6.88 7.97
N LEU A 103 21.08 -7.56 7.32
CA LEU A 103 21.70 -7.09 6.08
C LEU A 103 20.75 -7.28 4.90
N ALA A 104 20.04 -8.42 4.86
CA ALA A 104 19.02 -8.67 3.86
C ALA A 104 17.87 -7.65 3.96
N ALA A 105 17.41 -7.31 5.18
CA ALA A 105 16.37 -6.30 5.39
C ALA A 105 16.79 -4.91 4.88
N LYS A 106 18.01 -4.46 5.20
CA LYS A 106 18.54 -3.18 4.71
C LYS A 106 18.71 -3.16 3.19
N VAL A 107 19.24 -4.24 2.61
CA VAL A 107 19.42 -4.34 1.16
C VAL A 107 18.06 -4.39 0.45
N ASP A 108 17.07 -5.07 1.01
CA ASP A 108 15.69 -5.08 0.50
C ASP A 108 15.05 -3.68 0.58
N GLU A 109 15.27 -2.94 1.68
CA GLU A 109 14.83 -1.55 1.83
C GLU A 109 15.49 -0.61 0.80
N TYR A 110 16.80 -0.72 0.59
CA TYR A 110 17.52 0.04 -0.44
C TYR A 110 17.09 -0.35 -1.86
N ALA A 111 16.88 -1.64 -2.12
CA ALA A 111 16.42 -2.12 -3.42
C ALA A 111 14.99 -1.63 -3.70
N ARG A 112 14.10 -1.63 -2.70
CA ARG A 112 12.78 -1.01 -2.81
C ARG A 112 12.90 0.48 -3.13
N GLY A 113 13.70 1.25 -2.38
CA GLY A 113 13.91 2.68 -2.64
C GLY A 113 14.42 3.00 -4.04
N LEU A 114 15.27 2.15 -4.62
CA LEU A 114 15.77 2.31 -6.00
C LEU A 114 14.74 1.91 -7.07
N ILE A 115 13.92 0.89 -6.81
CA ILE A 115 12.89 0.40 -7.74
C ILE A 115 11.69 1.35 -7.76
N SER A 116 11.32 1.93 -6.61
CA SER A 116 10.31 2.99 -6.49
C SER A 116 10.69 4.25 -7.30
N GLY A 117 11.98 4.50 -7.54
CA GLY A 117 12.45 5.64 -8.33
C GLY A 117 12.24 5.54 -9.85
N SER A 118 11.97 4.36 -10.41
CA SER A 118 11.79 4.18 -11.87
C SER A 118 10.33 3.99 -12.30
N ARG A 119 9.41 3.61 -11.40
CA ARG A 119 7.95 3.55 -11.60
C ARG A 119 7.26 3.66 -10.24
N SER A 120 7.19 4.87 -9.70
CA SER A 120 6.53 5.16 -8.43
C SER A 120 5.03 4.83 -8.51
N SER A 121 4.55 4.03 -7.58
CA SER A 121 3.11 3.93 -7.33
C SER A 121 2.60 5.26 -6.78
N LEU A 122 1.32 5.58 -7.01
CA LEU A 122 0.70 6.79 -6.45
C LEU A 122 0.91 6.90 -4.93
N PHE A 123 1.00 5.78 -4.22
CA PHE A 123 1.24 5.75 -2.78
C PHE A 123 2.67 6.14 -2.42
N GLU A 124 3.67 5.69 -3.17
CA GLU A 124 5.08 6.05 -2.96
C GLU A 124 5.33 7.54 -3.25
N GLU A 125 4.65 8.11 -4.26
CA GLU A 125 4.71 9.56 -4.53
C GLU A 125 4.13 10.38 -3.37
N LEU A 126 3.18 9.82 -2.63
CA LEU A 126 2.61 10.41 -1.42
C LEU A 126 3.41 10.07 -0.16
N GLY A 127 4.57 9.42 -0.27
CA GLY A 127 5.44 9.08 0.86
C GLY A 127 4.98 7.87 1.68
N LEU A 128 4.17 6.97 1.09
CA LEU A 128 3.70 5.74 1.72
C LEU A 128 4.43 4.52 1.15
N TYR A 129 4.99 3.68 2.04
CA TYR A 129 5.87 2.55 1.70
C TYR A 129 5.40 1.22 2.32
#